data_AF-A0A2P6RHX7-F1
#
_entry.id   AF-A0A2P6RHX7-F1
#
_cell.length_a   1.000
_cell.length_b   1.000
_cell.length_c   1.000
_cell.angle_alpha   90.00
_cell.angle_beta   90.00
_cell.angle_gamma   90.00
#
_symmetry.space_group_name_H-M   'P 1'
#
loop_
_entity.id
_entity.type
_entity.pdbx_description
1 polymer ?
#
loop_
_entity_poly.entity_id
_entity_poly.type
_entity_poly.pdbx_seq_one_letter_code
_entity_poly.pdbx_strand_id
1 'polypeptide(L)'
;MEEVSNKQVLLKEHLTSGNPTEGVQNLMYMIGNRMRMEGFIVADHFHLYPKYLELVIPYIKEGKIVSVEDVADGIDNAPAALVGLFAGRNVGKQLVLVSRD
;
A
#
# COMPACT_ATOMS: atom_id res chain seq x y z
N MET A 1 -3.98 -24.76 44.51
CA MET A 1 -4.89 -24.13 43.52
C MET A 1 -4.47 -22.69 43.17
N GLU A 2 -3.72 -22.00 44.02
CA GLU A 2 -3.23 -20.63 43.80
C GLU A 2 -2.02 -20.56 42.83
N GLU A 3 -1.19 -21.60 42.80
CA GLU A 3 0.05 -21.66 42.00
C GLU A 3 -0.18 -21.78 40.48
N VAL A 4 -1.31 -22.39 40.07
CA VAL A 4 -1.67 -22.56 38.66
C VAL A 4 -2.19 -21.24 38.06
N SER A 5 -2.88 -20.43 38.87
CA SER A 5 -3.36 -19.11 38.49
C SER A 5 -2.19 -18.16 38.20
N ASN A 6 -1.17 -18.15 39.06
CA ASN A 6 0.03 -17.32 38.86
C ASN A 6 0.85 -17.73 37.63
N LYS A 7 0.90 -19.02 37.27
CA LYS A 7 1.55 -19.47 36.02
C LYS A 7 0.82 -19.00 34.76
N GLN A 8 -0.51 -18.93 34.78
CA GLN A 8 -1.31 -18.44 33.64
C GLN A 8 -1.25 -16.91 33.48
N VAL A 9 -1.04 -16.18 34.57
CA VAL A 9 -0.76 -14.73 34.52
C VAL A 9 0.65 -14.47 33.98
N LEU A 10 1.66 -15.21 34.46
CA LEU A 10 3.05 -15.07 33.99
C LEU A 10 3.25 -15.47 32.51
N LEU A 11 2.49 -16.44 32.00
CA LEU A 11 2.53 -16.84 30.59
C LEU A 11 1.96 -15.78 29.64
N LYS A 12 1.06 -14.90 30.11
CA LYS A 12 0.47 -13.83 29.29
C LYS A 12 1.39 -12.62 29.16
N GLU A 13 2.18 -12.31 30.18
CA GLU A 13 3.07 -11.13 30.15
C GLU A 13 4.32 -11.35 29.30
N HIS A 14 4.74 -12.60 29.08
CA HIS A 14 5.98 -12.90 28.32
C HIS A 14 5.81 -13.02 26.80
N LEU A 15 4.57 -12.96 26.26
CA LEU A 15 4.30 -13.11 24.82
C LEU A 15 3.80 -11.84 24.13
N THR A 16 3.65 -10.74 24.84
CA THR A 16 3.14 -9.47 24.27
C THR A 16 4.02 -8.30 24.70
N SER A 17 5.18 -8.14 24.07
CA SER A 17 5.99 -6.91 24.15
C SER A 17 5.51 -5.83 23.17
N GLY A 18 4.26 -5.88 22.71
CA GLY A 18 3.63 -4.92 21.79
C GLY A 18 2.11 -4.89 22.01
N ASN A 19 1.49 -3.75 21.74
CA ASN A 19 0.05 -3.53 21.89
C ASN A 19 -0.72 -4.57 21.04
N PRO A 20 -1.87 -5.13 21.45
CA PRO A 20 -2.59 -6.19 20.69
C PRO A 20 -2.97 -5.80 19.26
N THR A 21 -2.91 -4.51 18.94
CA THR A 21 -3.19 -3.89 17.64
C THR A 21 -1.97 -3.74 16.73
N GLU A 22 -0.75 -4.02 17.19
CA GLU A 22 0.46 -3.90 16.36
C GLU A 22 0.77 -5.23 15.67
N GLY A 23 0.33 -5.37 14.42
CA GLY A 23 0.63 -6.53 13.58
C GLY A 23 -0.48 -6.84 12.56
N VAL A 24 -0.17 -7.72 11.60
CA VAL A 24 -1.16 -8.18 10.61
C VAL A 24 -2.16 -9.10 11.31
N GLN A 25 -3.37 -8.57 11.53
CA GLN A 25 -4.48 -9.31 12.10
C GLN A 25 -5.11 -10.25 11.05
N ASN A 26 -5.92 -11.21 11.49
CA ASN A 26 -6.81 -11.99 10.62
C ASN A 26 -6.14 -12.96 9.61
N LEU A 27 -4.84 -13.26 9.73
CA LEU A 27 -4.16 -14.20 8.83
C LEU A 27 -4.76 -15.63 8.85
N MET A 28 -5.35 -16.06 9.98
CA MET A 28 -6.01 -17.37 10.06
C MET A 28 -7.18 -17.53 9.06
N TYR A 29 -7.83 -16.44 8.66
CA TYR A 29 -8.87 -16.49 7.63
C TYR A 29 -8.33 -16.90 6.27
N MET A 30 -7.03 -16.70 6.00
CA MET A 30 -6.42 -17.17 4.75
C MET A 30 -6.45 -18.70 4.66
N ILE A 31 -6.31 -19.41 5.77
CA ILE A 31 -6.36 -20.88 5.78
C ILE A 31 -7.81 -21.34 5.58
N GLY A 32 -8.73 -20.81 6.40
CA GLY A 32 -10.14 -21.19 6.35
C GLY A 32 -10.77 -20.95 4.97
N ASN A 33 -10.41 -19.83 4.33
CA ASN A 33 -10.93 -19.45 3.01
C ASN A 33 -9.99 -19.80 1.85
N ARG A 34 -8.85 -20.45 2.12
CA ARG A 34 -7.82 -20.82 1.12
C ARG A 34 -7.38 -19.65 0.23
N MET A 35 -7.14 -18.49 0.84
CA MET A 35 -6.73 -17.28 0.12
C MET A 35 -5.26 -17.33 -0.31
N ARG A 36 -4.94 -16.68 -1.44
CA ARG A 36 -3.56 -16.41 -1.88
C ARG A 36 -3.22 -14.94 -1.64
N MET A 37 -2.20 -14.67 -0.83
CA MET A 37 -1.58 -13.35 -0.68
C MET A 37 -0.19 -13.41 -1.30
N GLU A 38 0.04 -12.67 -2.38
CA GLU A 38 1.28 -12.71 -3.15
C GLU A 38 1.73 -11.30 -3.49
N GLY A 39 2.96 -10.98 -3.11
CA GLY A 39 3.63 -9.76 -3.57
C GLY A 39 4.22 -9.97 -4.96
N PHE A 40 4.32 -8.89 -5.73
CA PHE A 40 5.01 -8.88 -7.02
C PHE A 40 5.75 -7.56 -7.20
N ILE A 41 6.75 -7.54 -8.09
CA ILE A 41 7.50 -6.34 -8.42
C ILE A 41 7.30 -6.04 -9.92
N VAL A 42 7.02 -4.77 -10.24
CA VAL A 42 6.76 -4.34 -11.63
C VAL A 42 7.96 -4.57 -12.55
N ALA A 43 9.18 -4.50 -12.00
CA ALA A 43 10.42 -4.72 -12.73
C ALA A 43 10.47 -6.11 -13.40
N ASP A 44 9.92 -7.13 -12.75
CA ASP A 44 9.88 -8.50 -13.27
C ASP A 44 8.95 -8.64 -14.50
N HIS A 45 8.09 -7.65 -14.73
CA HIS A 45 7.02 -7.67 -15.74
C HIS A 45 7.21 -6.65 -16.87
N PHE A 46 8.33 -5.91 -16.92
CA PHE A 46 8.54 -4.90 -17.97
C PHE A 46 8.53 -5.46 -19.40
N HIS A 47 8.78 -6.75 -19.58
CA HIS A 47 8.64 -7.45 -20.86
C HIS A 47 7.20 -7.38 -21.42
N LEU A 48 6.19 -7.16 -20.58
CA LEU A 48 4.79 -6.97 -20.97
C LEU A 48 4.44 -5.53 -21.34
N TYR A 49 5.34 -4.56 -21.10
CA TYR A 49 5.05 -3.14 -21.29
C TYR A 49 4.58 -2.77 -22.71
N PRO A 50 5.16 -3.30 -23.81
CA PRO A 50 4.66 -3.02 -25.16
C PRO A 50 3.19 -3.45 -25.34
N LYS A 51 2.85 -4.66 -24.89
CA LYS A 51 1.48 -5.19 -24.94
C LYS A 51 0.52 -4.38 -24.04
N TYR A 52 1.01 -3.90 -22.90
CA TYR A 52 0.24 -3.01 -22.03
C TYR A 52 -0.09 -1.69 -22.73
N LEU A 53 0.85 -1.08 -23.45
CA LEU A 53 0.62 0.15 -24.20
C LEU A 53 -0.40 -0.03 -25.32
N GLU A 54 -0.29 -1.12 -26.09
CA GLU A 54 -1.27 -1.49 -27.13
C GLU A 54 -2.69 -1.59 -26.55
N LEU A 55 -2.80 -2.11 -25.33
CA LEU A 55 -4.08 -2.23 -24.63
C LEU A 55 -4.56 -0.89 -24.06
N VAL A 56 -3.74 -0.16 -23.30
CA VAL A 56 -4.22 0.94 -22.45
C VAL A 56 -4.42 2.25 -23.21
N ILE A 57 -3.60 2.52 -24.23
CA ILE A 57 -3.64 3.79 -24.97
C ILE A 57 -5.01 4.03 -25.63
N PRO A 58 -5.61 3.06 -26.35
CA PRO A 58 -6.95 3.24 -26.93
C PRO A 58 -7.99 3.55 -25.85
N TYR A 59 -7.95 2.87 -24.71
CA TYR A 59 -8.92 3.07 -23.63
C TYR A 59 -8.80 4.46 -22.99
N ILE A 60 -7.59 4.99 -22.85
CA ILE A 60 -7.36 6.37 -22.39
C ILE A 60 -7.92 7.35 -23.43
N LYS A 61 -7.62 7.14 -24.72
CA LYS A 61 -8.12 8.00 -25.82
C LYS A 61 -9.64 7.99 -25.94
N GLU A 62 -10.27 6.84 -25.70
CA GLU A 62 -11.72 6.66 -25.69
C GLU A 62 -12.38 7.12 -24.39
N GLY A 63 -11.62 7.58 -23.39
CA GLY A 63 -12.14 8.00 -22.08
C GLY A 63 -12.66 6.84 -21.20
N LYS A 64 -12.41 5.59 -21.59
CA LYS A 64 -12.75 4.40 -20.80
C LYS A 64 -11.86 4.22 -19.58
N ILE A 65 -10.64 4.77 -19.63
CA ILE A 65 -9.73 4.88 -18.50
C ILE A 65 -9.47 6.38 -18.27
N VAL A 66 -9.77 6.84 -17.07
CA VAL A 66 -9.56 8.23 -16.63
C VAL A 66 -8.47 8.25 -15.55
N SER A 67 -7.45 9.07 -15.75
CA SER A 67 -6.42 9.33 -14.74
C SER A 67 -6.86 10.50 -13.86
N VAL A 68 -6.83 10.31 -12.55
CA VAL A 68 -6.98 11.41 -11.58
C VAL A 68 -5.59 11.71 -11.03
N GLU A 69 -5.16 12.96 -11.18
CA GLU A 69 -3.82 13.41 -10.86
C GLU A 69 -3.90 14.58 -9.88
N ASP A 70 -3.00 14.56 -8.89
CA ASP A 70 -2.78 15.63 -7.93
C ASP A 70 -1.43 16.27 -8.24
N VAL A 71 -1.43 17.52 -8.69
CA VAL A 71 -0.24 18.18 -9.24
C VAL A 71 0.24 19.28 -8.31
N ALA A 72 1.44 19.09 -7.75
CA ALA A 72 2.14 20.13 -7.02
C ALA A 72 2.98 20.98 -7.98
N ASP A 73 2.72 22.29 -8.08
CA ASP A 73 3.49 23.20 -8.93
C ASP A 73 4.84 23.57 -8.28
N GLY A 74 5.94 23.40 -9.00
CA GLY A 74 7.29 23.79 -8.58
C GLY A 74 8.04 22.71 -7.77
N ILE A 75 9.34 22.58 -8.04
CA ILE A 75 10.20 21.58 -7.37
C ILE A 75 10.29 21.77 -5.86
N ASP A 76 10.18 23.01 -5.38
CA ASP A 76 10.21 23.35 -3.96
C ASP A 76 9.08 22.68 -3.17
N ASN A 77 7.98 22.31 -3.84
CA ASN A 77 6.85 21.61 -3.25
C ASN A 77 7.01 20.08 -3.22
N ALA A 78 8.03 19.51 -3.88
CA ALA A 78 8.24 18.07 -3.92
C ALA A 78 8.37 17.41 -2.52
N PRO A 79 9.12 17.99 -1.55
CA PRO A 79 9.20 17.40 -0.21
C PRO A 79 7.84 17.36 0.50
N ALA A 80 7.06 18.44 0.39
CA ALA A 80 5.74 18.53 1.00
C ALA A 80 4.75 17.55 0.34
N ALA A 81 4.79 17.42 -0.99
CA ALA A 81 3.98 16.45 -1.74
C ALA A 81 4.31 15.00 -1.34
N LEU A 82 5.59 14.67 -1.16
CA LEU A 82 6.01 13.33 -0.72
C LEU A 82 5.57 13.03 0.71
N VAL A 83 5.71 13.97 1.64
CA VAL A 83 5.18 13.80 3.01
C VAL A 83 3.66 13.68 2.99
N GLY A 84 2.99 14.45 2.13
CA GLY A 84 1.54 14.38 1.91
C GLY A 84 1.07 13.01 1.45
N LEU A 85 1.83 12.32 0.59
CA LEU A 85 1.54 10.96 0.13
C LEU A 85 1.39 9.97 1.29
N PHE A 86 2.32 9.98 2.26
CA PHE A 86 2.27 9.09 3.43
C PHE A 86 1.21 9.50 4.46
N ALA A 87 0.73 10.73 4.40
CA ALA A 87 -0.39 11.22 5.19
C ALA A 87 -1.74 11.07 4.46
N GLY A 88 -1.78 10.49 3.26
CA GLY A 88 -2.99 10.29 2.47
C GLY A 88 -3.65 11.58 1.98
N ARG A 89 -2.87 12.64 1.77
CA ARG A 89 -3.41 13.95 1.34
C ARG A 89 -3.69 14.05 -0.16
N ASN A 90 -3.04 13.21 -0.97
CA ASN A 90 -3.15 13.25 -2.42
C ASN A 90 -4.50 12.70 -2.89
N VAL A 91 -5.12 13.38 -3.86
CA VAL A 91 -6.31 12.86 -4.56
C VAL A 91 -5.89 12.30 -5.92
N GLY A 92 -5.63 10.99 -5.96
CA GLY A 92 -5.12 10.32 -7.16
C GLY A 92 -3.59 10.27 -7.21
N LYS A 93 -3.01 10.22 -8.41
CA LYS A 93 -1.55 10.10 -8.59
C LYS A 93 -0.87 11.44 -8.28
N GLN A 94 -0.01 11.48 -7.28
CA GLN A 94 0.80 12.66 -6.98
C GLN A 94 1.86 12.90 -8.08
N LEU A 95 1.88 14.10 -8.62
CA LEU A 95 2.86 14.62 -9.57
C LEU A 95 3.48 15.92 -9.03
N VAL A 96 4.66 16.27 -9.55
CA VAL A 96 5.30 17.57 -9.33
C VAL A 96 5.60 18.18 -10.70
N LEU A 97 5.04 19.36 -10.97
CA LEU A 97 5.29 20.09 -12.19
C LEU A 97 6.55 20.96 -12.02
N VAL A 98 7.66 20.53 -12.61
CA VAL A 98 8.95 21.23 -12.47
C VAL A 98 9.07 22.41 -13.44
N SER A 99 8.62 22.23 -14.68
CA SER A 99 8.55 23.26 -15.70
C SER A 99 7.38 23.00 -16.62
N ARG A 100 6.82 24.05 -17.21
CA ARG A 100 6.02 23.95 -18.43
C ARG A 100 6.96 24.32 -19.59
N ASP A 101 6.83 23.60 -20.69
CA ASP A 101 7.55 23.94 -21.93
C ASP A 101 7.20 25.37 -22.40
#